data_AF-A0A940B3N3-F1
#
_entry.id   AF-A0A940B3N3-F1
#
_cell.length_a   1.000
_cell.length_b   1.000
_cell.length_c   1.000
_cell.angle_alpha   90.00
_cell.angle_beta   90.00
_cell.angle_gamma   90.00
#
_symmetry.space_group_name_H-M   'P 1'
#
loop_
_entity.id
_entity.type
_entity.pdbx_description
1 polymer ?
#
loop_
_entity_poly.entity_id
_entity_poly.type
_entity_poly.pdbx_seq_one_letter_code
_entity_poly.pdbx_strand_id
1 'polypeptide(L)'
;MKLTNLNCPQCNGYLQQQGDMFFCSSCGSAFTIDYDEADVKYTELVTQADRTKMLLQSDLEVMQTDFQLSESMADREQQRKLQKELKDSLKTATKAATTYLVVMGIGFAAVIAMVIWSSKNWKSHKEQQAAKDKESAQQLVELVTSDLHFLENEVAKGQNYEYKIRIGSPVTDTRFLQERTAHLAGDPEMTDLYLMTEKTSHAPELWIVYQIPYVYDDTYEQIYIYDVVSFNEIAKDKYGDPTANEHAFSRSSNTGWRGFFEKDQLYRELLLGYDDYEIMPIDTLKGGADK
;
A
#
# COMPACT_ATOMS: atom_id res chain seq x y z
N MET A 1 -54.40 84.90 -50.93
CA MET A 1 -54.93 83.62 -50.44
C MET A 1 -55.66 83.88 -49.13
N LYS A 2 -56.89 83.37 -48.93
CA LYS A 2 -57.60 83.49 -47.65
C LYS A 2 -57.12 82.36 -46.73
N LEU A 3 -56.25 82.65 -45.77
CA LEU A 3 -55.90 81.72 -44.70
C LEU A 3 -57.16 81.45 -43.89
N THR A 4 -57.71 80.24 -44.03
CA THR A 4 -58.93 79.83 -43.34
C THR A 4 -58.52 79.15 -42.04
N ASN A 5 -58.96 79.74 -40.92
CA ASN A 5 -58.95 79.19 -39.55
C ASN A 5 -57.59 79.16 -38.85
N LEU A 6 -57.03 80.34 -38.57
CA LEU A 6 -55.98 80.49 -37.55
C LEU A 6 -56.63 80.68 -36.17
N ASN A 7 -56.36 79.76 -35.25
CA ASN A 7 -56.84 79.82 -33.87
C ASN A 7 -55.76 80.38 -32.94
N CYS A 8 -56.16 81.13 -31.92
CA CYS A 8 -55.24 81.65 -30.92
C CYS A 8 -54.67 80.51 -30.07
N PRO A 9 -53.34 80.37 -29.94
CA PRO A 9 -52.75 79.29 -29.14
C PRO A 9 -53.05 79.38 -27.65
N GLN A 10 -53.46 80.55 -27.14
CA GLN A 10 -53.77 80.72 -25.70
C GLN A 10 -55.23 80.40 -25.35
N CYS A 11 -56.20 80.77 -26.18
CA CYS A 11 -57.63 80.61 -25.86
C CYS A 11 -58.42 79.86 -26.92
N ASN A 12 -57.76 79.42 -28.00
CA ASN A 12 -58.33 78.76 -29.17
C ASN A 12 -59.44 79.58 -29.90
N GLY A 13 -59.55 80.88 -29.61
CA GLY A 13 -60.48 81.80 -30.27
C GLY A 13 -60.01 82.20 -31.67
N TYR A 14 -60.94 82.61 -32.53
CA TYR A 14 -60.64 83.01 -33.91
C TYR A 14 -59.74 84.26 -33.94
N LEU A 15 -58.67 84.16 -34.74
CA LEU A 15 -57.80 85.29 -35.06
C LEU A 15 -58.38 86.07 -36.25
N GLN A 16 -58.55 87.37 -36.05
CA GLN A 16 -58.89 88.32 -37.12
C GLN A 16 -57.63 89.06 -37.55
N GLN A 17 -57.39 89.14 -38.85
CA GLN A 17 -56.27 89.89 -39.41
C GLN A 17 -56.65 91.37 -39.53
N GLN A 18 -55.86 92.25 -38.92
CA GLN A 18 -55.91 93.69 -39.14
C GLN A 18 -54.50 94.18 -39.51
N GLY A 19 -54.26 94.39 -40.81
CA GLY A 19 -52.92 94.68 -41.34
C GLY A 19 -52.00 93.45 -41.29
N ASP A 20 -50.76 93.64 -40.83
CA ASP A 20 -49.74 92.58 -40.68
C ASP A 20 -49.79 91.87 -39.32
N MET A 21 -50.78 92.18 -38.49
CA MET A 21 -50.97 91.55 -37.18
C MET A 21 -52.27 90.75 -37.12
N PHE A 22 -52.19 89.62 -36.42
CA PHE A 22 -53.33 88.79 -36.11
C PHE A 22 -53.77 89.05 -34.67
N PHE A 23 -55.03 89.43 -34.49
CA PHE A 23 -55.61 89.73 -33.18
C PHE A 23 -56.62 88.67 -32.80
N CYS A 24 -56.53 88.16 -31.57
CA CYS A 24 -57.56 87.26 -31.07
C CYS A 24 -58.77 88.05 -30.58
N SER A 25 -59.92 87.78 -31.20
CA SER A 25 -61.20 88.38 -30.80
C SER A 25 -61.65 88.01 -29.38
N SER A 26 -61.17 86.88 -28.83
CA SER A 26 -61.58 86.38 -27.52
C SER A 26 -60.70 86.86 -26.36
N CYS A 27 -59.37 86.93 -26.55
CA CYS A 27 -58.43 87.29 -25.48
C CYS A 27 -57.67 88.60 -25.71
N GLY A 28 -57.85 89.24 -26.87
CA GLY A 28 -57.22 90.53 -27.19
C GLY A 28 -55.72 90.48 -27.49
N SER A 29 -55.11 89.29 -27.47
CA SER A 29 -53.68 89.11 -27.75
C SER A 29 -53.37 89.40 -29.23
N ALA A 30 -52.27 90.10 -29.47
CA ALA A 30 -51.74 90.37 -30.81
C ALA A 30 -50.56 89.43 -31.10
N PHE A 31 -50.53 88.87 -32.31
CA PHE A 31 -49.45 88.02 -32.80
C PHE A 31 -48.91 88.57 -34.11
N THR A 32 -47.59 88.69 -34.21
CA THR A 32 -46.86 88.89 -35.46
C THR A 32 -46.33 87.54 -35.90
N ILE A 33 -46.72 87.09 -37.09
CA ILE A 33 -46.10 85.93 -37.73
C ILE A 33 -44.98 86.51 -38.60
N ASP A 34 -43.74 86.40 -38.15
CA ASP A 34 -42.58 86.73 -38.99
C ASP A 34 -42.52 85.70 -40.13
N TYR A 35 -42.88 86.16 -41.32
CA TYR A 35 -42.70 85.39 -42.55
C TYR A 35 -41.25 85.50 -42.97
N ASP A 36 -40.46 84.46 -42.73
CA ASP A 36 -39.06 84.41 -43.18
C ASP A 36 -39.04 84.17 -44.70
N GLU A 37 -38.49 85.12 -45.48
CA GLU A 37 -38.43 85.05 -46.96
C GLU A 37 -37.64 83.82 -47.48
N ALA A 38 -36.90 83.14 -46.60
CA ALA A 38 -36.20 81.89 -46.88
C ALA A 38 -37.14 80.68 -47.11
N ASP A 39 -38.39 80.71 -46.63
CA ASP A 39 -39.39 79.65 -46.86
C ASP A 39 -40.08 79.76 -48.24
N VAL A 40 -39.90 80.88 -48.93
CA VAL A 40 -40.54 81.16 -50.24
C VAL A 40 -39.64 80.78 -51.43
N LYS A 41 -38.37 80.44 -51.21
CA LYS A 41 -37.41 80.08 -52.28
C LYS A 41 -37.06 78.59 -52.42
N TYR A 42 -37.76 77.69 -51.73
CA TYR A 42 -37.65 76.23 -51.98
C TYR A 42 -38.78 75.66 -52.85
N THR A 43 -39.65 76.51 -53.39
CA THR A 43 -40.76 76.10 -54.25
C THR A 43 -40.55 76.37 -55.74
N GLU A 44 -39.51 77.12 -56.12
CA GLU A 44 -39.14 77.33 -57.51
C GLU A 44 -37.72 76.84 -57.76
N LEU A 45 -37.59 75.82 -58.63
CA LEU A 45 -36.34 75.22 -59.15
C LEU A 45 -35.69 74.10 -58.33
N VAL A 46 -36.49 73.14 -57.85
CA VAL A 46 -36.03 71.74 -57.77
C VAL A 46 -36.87 70.97 -58.78
N THR A 47 -36.29 70.68 -59.95
CA THR A 47 -36.89 69.74 -60.91
C THR A 47 -37.21 68.44 -60.17
N GLN A 48 -38.32 67.77 -60.52
CA GLN A 48 -38.75 66.53 -59.84
C GLN A 48 -37.60 65.52 -59.65
N ALA A 49 -36.64 65.47 -60.57
CA ALA A 49 -35.46 64.61 -60.50
C ALA A 49 -34.58 64.85 -59.26
N ASP A 50 -34.36 66.11 -58.86
CA ASP A 50 -33.46 66.43 -57.74
C ASP A 50 -34.11 66.17 -56.38
N ARG A 51 -35.43 66.34 -56.24
CA ARG A 51 -36.17 65.92 -55.04
C ARG A 51 -36.10 64.41 -54.86
N THR A 52 -36.29 63.66 -55.94
CA THR A 52 -36.21 62.20 -55.89
C THR A 52 -34.80 61.76 -55.49
N LYS A 53 -33.74 62.41 -56.00
CA LYS A 53 -32.35 62.07 -55.68
C LYS A 53 -32.00 62.32 -54.20
N MET A 54 -32.47 63.43 -53.63
CA MET A 54 -32.23 63.75 -52.21
C MET A 54 -32.97 62.79 -51.27
N LEU A 55 -34.21 62.44 -51.60
CA LEU A 55 -34.96 61.41 -50.86
C LEU A 55 -34.27 60.06 -50.94
N LEU A 56 -33.79 59.66 -52.13
CA LEU A 56 -33.09 58.39 -52.33
C LEU A 56 -31.76 58.33 -51.58
N GLN A 57 -31.04 59.45 -51.46
CA GLN A 57 -29.82 59.53 -50.65
C GLN A 57 -30.12 59.45 -49.16
N SER A 58 -31.13 60.17 -48.68
CA SER A 58 -31.58 60.07 -47.29
C SER A 58 -32.02 58.65 -46.94
N ASP A 59 -32.77 58.00 -47.82
CA ASP A 59 -33.23 56.61 -47.63
C ASP A 59 -32.04 55.64 -47.60
N LEU A 60 -31.02 55.86 -48.43
CA LEU A 60 -29.80 55.04 -48.42
C LEU A 60 -29.01 55.20 -47.10
N GLU A 61 -28.88 56.41 -46.58
CA GLU A 61 -28.18 56.66 -45.30
C GLU A 61 -28.92 56.01 -44.13
N VAL A 62 -30.26 56.10 -44.11
CA VAL A 62 -31.09 55.42 -43.10
C VAL A 62 -30.93 53.90 -43.21
N MET A 63 -30.98 53.34 -44.41
CA MET A 63 -30.78 51.89 -44.61
C MET A 63 -29.38 51.43 -44.17
N GLN A 64 -28.32 52.21 -44.44
CA GLN A 64 -26.96 51.86 -44.04
C GLN A 64 -26.78 51.90 -42.53
N THR A 65 -27.35 52.90 -41.86
CA THR A 65 -27.28 53.02 -40.40
C THR A 65 -28.10 51.93 -39.72
N ASP A 66 -29.29 51.60 -40.23
CA ASP A 66 -30.08 50.48 -39.75
C ASP A 66 -29.37 49.13 -39.95
N PHE A 67 -28.69 48.95 -41.08
CA PHE A 67 -27.90 47.74 -41.34
C PHE A 67 -26.75 47.61 -40.34
N GLN A 68 -25.94 48.65 -40.14
CA GLN A 68 -24.84 48.65 -39.17
C GLN A 68 -25.32 48.42 -37.73
N LEU A 69 -26.46 49.02 -37.37
CA LEU A 69 -27.06 48.81 -36.05
C LEU A 69 -27.51 47.36 -35.88
N SER A 70 -28.15 46.78 -36.91
CA SER A 70 -28.60 45.39 -36.89
C SER A 70 -27.45 44.40 -36.76
N GLU A 71 -26.34 44.64 -37.46
CA GLU A 71 -25.12 43.83 -37.40
C GLU A 71 -24.49 43.89 -36.00
N SER A 72 -24.38 45.10 -35.43
CA SER A 72 -23.83 45.28 -34.08
C SER A 72 -24.69 44.64 -32.98
N MET A 73 -26.01 44.58 -33.17
CA MET A 73 -26.92 43.90 -32.24
C MET A 73 -26.82 42.38 -32.38
N ALA A 74 -26.70 41.87 -33.61
CA ALA A 74 -26.50 40.44 -33.86
C ALA A 74 -25.19 39.94 -33.23
N ASP A 75 -24.09 40.68 -33.38
CA ASP A 75 -22.79 40.36 -32.77
C ASP A 75 -22.84 40.36 -31.25
N ARG A 76 -23.50 41.36 -30.64
CA ARG A 76 -23.67 41.42 -29.18
C ARG A 76 -24.53 40.27 -28.66
N GLU A 77 -25.55 39.86 -29.41
CA GLU A 77 -26.38 38.72 -29.03
C GLU A 77 -25.61 37.40 -29.13
N GLN A 78 -24.82 37.20 -30.19
CA GLN A 78 -23.93 36.04 -30.32
C GLN A 78 -22.89 35.98 -29.19
N GLN A 79 -22.23 37.10 -28.87
CA GLN A 79 -21.27 37.15 -27.77
C GLN A 79 -21.94 36.85 -26.42
N ARG A 80 -23.17 37.32 -26.18
CA ARG A 80 -23.93 37.01 -24.97
C ARG A 80 -24.32 35.54 -24.90
N LYS A 81 -24.70 34.91 -26.02
CA LYS A 81 -25.00 33.47 -26.09
C LYS A 81 -23.75 32.65 -25.79
N LEU A 82 -22.62 32.96 -26.44
CA LEU A 82 -21.34 32.29 -26.21
C LEU A 82 -20.85 32.43 -24.76
N GLN A 83 -20.96 33.61 -24.14
CA GLN A 83 -20.58 33.80 -22.75
C GLN A 83 -21.48 33.02 -21.77
N LYS A 84 -22.77 32.86 -22.09
CA LYS A 84 -23.68 32.03 -21.27
C LYS A 84 -23.33 30.56 -21.42
N GLU A 85 -23.12 30.07 -22.65
CA GLU A 85 -22.72 28.68 -22.92
C GLU A 85 -21.37 28.34 -22.28
N LEU A 86 -20.39 29.24 -22.33
CA LEU A 86 -19.10 29.08 -21.64
C LEU A 86 -19.26 29.03 -20.11
N LYS A 87 -20.10 29.89 -19.52
CA LYS A 87 -20.34 29.87 -18.07
C LYS A 87 -21.06 28.60 -17.63
N ASP A 88 -22.01 28.12 -18.40
CA ASP A 88 -22.79 26.92 -18.07
C ASP A 88 -21.97 25.64 -18.30
N SER A 89 -21.15 25.59 -19.35
CA SER A 89 -20.19 24.50 -19.56
C SER A 89 -19.12 24.45 -18.48
N LEU A 90 -18.55 25.59 -18.06
CA LEU A 90 -17.58 25.65 -16.95
C LEU A 90 -18.17 25.21 -15.61
N LYS A 91 -19.41 25.60 -15.31
CA LYS A 91 -20.12 25.13 -14.09
C LYS A 91 -20.36 23.62 -14.12
N THR A 92 -20.64 23.07 -15.29
CA THR A 92 -20.88 21.63 -15.45
C THR A 92 -19.57 20.84 -15.32
N ALA A 93 -18.50 21.33 -15.95
CA ALA A 93 -17.16 20.72 -15.86
C ALA A 93 -16.59 20.76 -14.44
N THR A 94 -16.75 21.88 -13.71
CA THR A 94 -16.26 22.01 -12.33
C THR A 94 -17.00 21.09 -11.35
N LYS A 95 -18.33 20.91 -11.52
CA LYS A 95 -19.12 19.92 -10.76
C LYS A 95 -18.70 18.48 -11.05
N ALA A 96 -18.44 18.15 -12.31
CA ALA A 96 -17.96 16.82 -12.68
C ALA A 96 -16.56 16.54 -12.09
N ALA A 97 -15.64 17.50 -12.17
CA ALA A 97 -14.28 17.38 -11.62
C ALA A 97 -14.27 17.23 -10.09
N THR A 98 -15.08 18.01 -9.37
CA THR A 98 -15.22 17.87 -7.90
C THR A 98 -15.82 16.54 -7.51
N THR A 99 -16.85 16.07 -8.23
CA THR A 99 -17.45 14.76 -7.98
C THR A 99 -16.42 13.63 -8.20
N TYR A 100 -15.65 13.70 -9.28
CA TYR A 100 -14.60 12.72 -9.57
C TYR A 100 -13.50 12.70 -8.49
N LEU A 101 -13.08 13.87 -8.01
CA LEU A 101 -12.10 13.97 -6.92
C LEU A 101 -12.61 13.37 -5.60
N VAL A 102 -13.88 13.58 -5.27
CA VAL A 102 -14.48 12.98 -4.06
C VAL A 102 -14.54 11.46 -4.19
N VAL A 103 -14.97 10.93 -5.33
CA VAL A 103 -15.04 9.48 -5.57
C VAL A 103 -13.64 8.86 -5.53
N MET A 104 -12.65 9.48 -6.16
CA MET A 104 -11.24 9.05 -6.10
C MET A 104 -10.69 9.09 -4.67
N GLY A 105 -11.01 10.13 -3.90
CA GLY A 105 -10.60 10.26 -2.50
C GLY A 105 -11.18 9.15 -1.61
N ILE A 106 -12.47 8.83 -1.77
CA ILE A 106 -13.13 7.72 -1.05
C ILE A 106 -12.51 6.38 -1.46
N GLY A 107 -12.30 6.15 -2.75
CA GLY A 107 -11.66 4.94 -3.27
C GLY A 107 -10.25 4.74 -2.69
N PHE A 108 -9.44 5.79 -2.66
CA PHE A 108 -8.09 5.75 -2.10
C PHE A 108 -8.09 5.47 -0.59
N ALA A 109 -8.99 6.09 0.17
CA ALA A 109 -9.14 5.84 1.61
C ALA A 109 -9.54 4.39 1.89
N ALA A 110 -10.43 3.81 1.08
CA ALA A 110 -10.83 2.40 1.20
C ALA A 110 -9.66 1.43 0.94
N VAL A 111 -8.82 1.71 -0.07
CA VAL A 111 -7.63 0.90 -0.35
C VAL A 111 -6.62 0.97 0.80
N ILE A 112 -6.34 2.16 1.33
CA ILE A 112 -5.45 2.31 2.50
C ILE A 112 -6.01 1.55 3.71
N ALA A 113 -7.30 1.66 3.97
CA ALA A 113 -7.95 0.95 5.07
C ALA A 113 -7.82 -0.57 4.92
N MET A 114 -7.99 -1.12 3.70
CA MET A 114 -7.78 -2.55 3.43
C MET A 114 -6.32 -2.98 3.67
N VAL A 115 -5.33 -2.18 3.24
CA VAL A 115 -3.91 -2.50 3.45
C VAL A 115 -3.56 -2.52 4.94
N ILE A 116 -4.04 -1.53 5.71
CA ILE A 116 -3.81 -1.46 7.17
C ILE A 116 -4.53 -2.61 7.89
N TRP A 117 -5.75 -2.95 7.48
CA TRP A 117 -6.50 -4.06 8.08
C TRP A 117 -5.85 -5.42 7.78
N SER A 118 -5.41 -5.64 6.55
CA SER A 118 -4.68 -6.84 6.14
C SER A 118 -3.36 -7.00 6.91
N SER A 119 -2.59 -5.93 7.07
CA SER A 119 -1.32 -6.01 7.80
C SER A 119 -1.50 -6.30 9.29
N LYS A 120 -2.52 -5.72 9.93
CA LYS A 120 -2.87 -6.02 11.33
C LYS A 120 -3.34 -7.46 11.53
N ASN A 121 -4.22 -7.95 10.67
CA ASN A 121 -4.69 -9.33 10.74
C ASN A 121 -3.55 -10.32 10.50
N TRP A 122 -2.69 -10.06 9.53
CA TRP A 122 -1.52 -10.90 9.26
C TRP A 122 -0.60 -10.99 10.48
N LYS A 123 -0.30 -9.85 11.12
CA LYS A 123 0.55 -9.84 12.31
C LYS A 123 -0.09 -10.61 13.47
N SER A 124 -1.38 -10.40 13.70
CA SER A 124 -2.13 -11.10 14.75
C SER A 124 -2.20 -12.62 14.50
N HIS A 125 -2.43 -13.05 13.25
CA HIS A 125 -2.40 -14.47 12.89
C HIS A 125 -1.02 -15.08 13.07
N LYS A 126 0.06 -14.36 12.71
CA LYS A 126 1.44 -14.83 12.97
C LYS A 126 1.73 -14.97 14.46
N GLU A 127 1.31 -14.02 15.28
CA GLU A 127 1.49 -14.08 16.74
C GLU A 127 0.68 -15.23 17.36
N GLN A 128 -0.57 -15.44 16.91
CA GLN A 128 -1.38 -16.57 17.35
C GLN A 128 -0.82 -17.91 16.91
N GLN A 129 -0.29 -18.01 15.69
CA GLN A 129 0.33 -19.23 15.20
C GLN A 129 1.62 -19.53 15.98
N ALA A 130 2.50 -18.55 16.16
CA ALA A 130 3.71 -18.71 16.96
C ALA A 130 3.40 -19.10 18.42
N ALA A 131 2.34 -18.55 19.03
CA ALA A 131 1.91 -18.95 20.37
C ALA A 131 1.42 -20.40 20.42
N LYS A 132 0.65 -20.86 19.42
CA LYS A 132 0.20 -22.25 19.31
C LYS A 132 1.34 -23.22 19.03
N ASP A 133 2.28 -22.83 18.17
CA ASP A 133 3.46 -23.64 17.84
C ASP A 133 4.33 -23.78 19.10
N LYS A 134 4.51 -22.70 19.86
CA LYS A 134 5.21 -22.73 21.15
C LYS A 134 4.51 -23.62 22.19
N GLU A 135 3.18 -23.51 22.32
CA GLU A 135 2.40 -24.35 23.23
C GLU A 135 2.48 -25.83 22.84
N SER A 136 2.40 -26.12 21.54
CA SER A 136 2.51 -27.49 21.00
C SER A 136 3.91 -28.06 21.24
N ALA A 137 4.95 -27.27 21.04
CA ALA A 137 6.33 -27.66 21.33
C ALA A 137 6.52 -27.95 22.84
N GLN A 138 5.98 -27.10 23.73
CA GLN A 138 6.03 -27.33 25.18
C GLN A 138 5.32 -28.61 25.60
N GLN A 139 4.13 -28.89 25.03
CA GLN A 139 3.43 -30.16 25.29
C GLN A 139 4.22 -31.37 24.78
N LEU A 140 4.94 -31.22 23.67
CA LEU A 140 5.78 -32.29 23.14
C LEU A 140 7.03 -32.52 24.00
N VAL A 141 7.64 -31.44 24.49
CA VAL A 141 8.76 -31.49 25.45
C VAL A 141 8.35 -32.23 26.72
N GLU A 142 7.18 -31.91 27.29
CA GLU A 142 6.65 -32.59 28.47
C GLU A 142 6.38 -34.07 28.20
N LEU A 143 5.81 -34.39 27.03
CA LEU A 143 5.57 -35.77 26.64
C LEU A 143 6.87 -36.56 26.53
N VAL A 144 7.85 -36.05 25.77
CA VAL A 144 9.16 -36.70 25.55
C VAL A 144 9.91 -36.91 26.86
N THR A 145 9.90 -35.91 27.75
CA THR A 145 10.62 -36.00 29.04
C THR A 145 9.94 -36.95 30.04
N SER A 146 8.63 -37.17 29.89
CA SER A 146 7.85 -38.10 30.72
C SER A 146 7.81 -39.54 30.20
N ASP A 147 8.01 -39.75 28.89
CA ASP A 147 7.99 -41.09 28.27
C ASP A 147 9.37 -41.75 28.32
N LEU A 148 9.58 -42.51 29.40
CA LEU A 148 10.83 -43.24 29.63
C LEU A 148 11.11 -44.26 28.52
N HIS A 149 10.09 -44.93 28.00
CA HIS A 149 10.27 -45.97 26.97
C HIS A 149 10.72 -45.37 25.65
N PHE A 150 10.19 -44.22 25.27
CA PHE A 150 10.69 -43.47 24.13
C PHE A 150 12.17 -43.13 24.30
N LEU A 151 12.55 -42.55 25.44
CA LEU A 151 13.94 -42.16 25.70
C LEU A 151 14.89 -43.36 25.70
N GLU A 152 14.53 -44.46 26.36
CA GLU A 152 15.31 -45.71 26.36
C GLU A 152 15.51 -46.26 24.95
N ASN A 153 14.46 -46.23 24.12
CA ASN A 153 14.54 -46.69 22.74
C ASN A 153 15.45 -45.80 21.88
N GLU A 154 15.37 -44.48 22.00
CA GLU A 154 16.22 -43.57 21.23
C GLU A 154 17.69 -43.62 21.71
N VAL A 155 17.93 -43.80 23.02
CA VAL A 155 19.28 -44.08 23.55
C VAL A 155 19.83 -45.39 22.97
N ALA A 156 19.04 -46.46 22.96
CA ALA A 156 19.48 -47.73 22.38
C ALA A 156 19.76 -47.63 20.87
N LYS A 157 18.96 -46.87 20.12
CA LYS A 157 19.21 -46.59 18.69
C LYS A 157 20.51 -45.81 18.49
N GLY A 158 20.74 -44.75 19.27
CA GLY A 158 21.94 -43.93 19.17
C GLY A 158 23.21 -44.72 19.53
N GLN A 159 23.17 -45.53 20.58
CA GLN A 159 24.26 -46.44 20.95
C GLN A 159 24.58 -47.43 19.82
N ASN A 160 23.55 -48.04 19.21
CA ASN A 160 23.72 -48.93 18.07
C ASN A 160 24.29 -48.23 16.84
N TYR A 161 23.89 -46.98 16.60
CA TYR A 161 24.43 -46.16 15.52
C TYR A 161 25.93 -45.90 15.73
N GLU A 162 26.31 -45.39 16.91
CA GLU A 162 27.70 -45.12 17.26
C GLU A 162 28.58 -46.37 17.18
N TYR A 163 28.09 -47.51 17.68
CA TYR A 163 28.79 -48.77 17.57
C TYR A 163 29.02 -49.16 16.09
N LYS A 164 27.98 -49.09 15.26
CA LYS A 164 28.05 -49.48 13.83
C LYS A 164 28.98 -48.60 13.01
N ILE A 165 29.05 -47.29 13.29
CA ILE A 165 29.94 -46.39 12.52
C ILE A 165 31.41 -46.54 12.96
N ARG A 166 31.66 -47.00 14.19
CA ARG A 166 33.01 -47.09 14.77
C ARG A 166 33.62 -48.47 14.66
N ILE A 167 32.81 -49.53 14.62
CA ILE A 167 33.31 -50.87 14.40
C ILE A 167 34.05 -50.94 13.05
N GLY A 168 35.34 -51.28 13.09
CA GLY A 168 36.21 -51.33 11.91
C GLY A 168 36.76 -49.97 11.45
N SER A 169 36.48 -48.88 12.18
CA SER A 169 37.06 -47.55 11.92
C SER A 169 38.02 -47.16 13.05
N PRO A 170 39.28 -47.64 13.02
CA PRO A 170 40.28 -47.20 13.97
C PRO A 170 40.50 -45.70 13.86
N VAL A 171 40.87 -45.08 14.97
CA VAL A 171 41.06 -43.63 15.01
C VAL A 171 42.52 -43.30 15.29
N THR A 172 43.06 -42.35 14.53
CA THR A 172 44.46 -41.93 14.62
C THR A 172 44.58 -40.68 15.48
N ASP A 173 45.28 -40.78 16.62
CA ASP A 173 45.63 -39.62 17.44
C ASP A 173 46.87 -38.95 16.88
N THR A 174 46.71 -37.72 16.40
CA THR A 174 47.79 -36.88 15.85
C THR A 174 48.29 -35.85 16.86
N ARG A 175 47.79 -35.83 18.10
CA ARG A 175 48.26 -34.92 19.16
C ARG A 175 49.67 -35.26 19.63
N PHE A 176 50.12 -36.49 19.43
CA PHE A 176 51.46 -36.96 19.77
C PHE A 176 52.41 -36.82 18.59
N LEU A 177 53.72 -36.67 18.86
CA LEU A 177 54.77 -36.64 17.83
C LEU A 177 54.85 -37.94 17.01
N GLN A 178 54.28 -39.02 17.52
CA GLN A 178 54.06 -40.28 16.82
C GLN A 178 52.56 -40.51 16.69
N GLU A 179 52.09 -40.81 15.47
CA GLU A 179 50.70 -41.17 15.23
C GLU A 179 50.39 -42.47 15.98
N ARG A 180 49.37 -42.42 16.86
CA ARG A 180 48.90 -43.59 17.62
C ARG A 180 47.55 -44.02 17.09
N THR A 181 47.33 -45.32 16.95
CA THR A 181 46.05 -45.87 16.49
C THR A 181 45.30 -46.47 17.67
N ALA A 182 44.00 -46.18 17.76
CA ALA A 182 43.12 -46.71 18.79
C ALA A 182 41.89 -47.40 18.18
N HIS A 183 41.42 -48.47 18.83
CA HIS A 183 40.23 -49.23 18.43
C HIS A 183 39.17 -49.17 19.50
N LEU A 184 37.91 -49.34 19.08
CA LEU A 184 36.76 -49.38 19.98
C LEU A 184 36.96 -50.51 21.00
N ALA A 185 36.86 -50.18 22.29
CA ALA A 185 37.16 -51.08 23.39
C ALA A 185 35.93 -51.55 24.17
N GLY A 186 34.75 -51.04 23.82
CA GLY A 186 33.49 -51.35 24.48
C GLY A 186 32.32 -50.65 23.79
N ASP A 187 31.14 -50.83 24.35
CA ASP A 187 29.95 -50.17 23.83
C ASP A 187 29.94 -48.68 24.21
N PRO A 188 29.43 -47.80 23.34
CA PRO A 188 29.19 -46.40 23.70
C PRO A 188 28.26 -46.31 24.91
N GLU A 189 28.57 -45.44 25.87
CA GLU A 189 27.77 -45.21 27.07
C GLU A 189 27.16 -43.80 27.02
N MET A 190 25.85 -43.69 27.20
CA MET A 190 25.20 -42.38 27.26
C MET A 190 25.63 -41.64 28.54
N THR A 191 26.12 -40.41 28.41
CA THR A 191 26.45 -39.55 29.55
C THR A 191 25.38 -38.52 29.85
N ASP A 192 24.79 -37.93 28.81
CA ASP A 192 23.80 -36.86 28.95
C ASP A 192 22.82 -36.86 27.79
N LEU A 193 21.70 -36.21 28.07
CA LEU A 193 20.57 -36.10 27.18
C LEU A 193 20.08 -34.65 27.20
N TYR A 194 19.89 -34.08 26.03
CA TYR A 194 19.41 -32.72 25.84
C TYR A 194 18.22 -32.74 24.91
N LEU A 195 17.20 -31.97 25.28
CA LEU A 195 16.14 -31.59 24.36
C LEU A 195 16.41 -30.16 23.92
N MET A 196 16.58 -29.97 22.63
CA MET A 196 16.84 -28.69 22.02
C MET A 196 15.59 -28.27 21.25
N THR A 197 15.21 -27.00 21.33
CA THR A 197 14.12 -26.45 20.52
C THR A 197 14.62 -25.22 19.80
N GLU A 198 14.59 -25.26 18.47
CA GLU A 198 14.98 -24.11 17.68
C GLU A 198 13.99 -22.95 17.90
N LYS A 199 14.49 -21.74 18.15
CA LYS A 199 13.67 -20.56 18.47
C LYS A 199 12.77 -20.13 17.31
N THR A 200 13.14 -20.47 16.08
CA THR A 200 12.46 -20.05 14.85
C THR A 200 11.43 -21.07 14.36
N SER A 201 11.76 -22.36 14.36
CA SER A 201 10.89 -23.44 13.89
C SER A 201 10.07 -24.08 15.01
N HIS A 202 10.50 -23.93 16.27
CA HIS A 202 9.94 -24.63 17.44
C HIS A 202 9.92 -26.15 17.30
N ALA A 203 10.67 -26.72 16.35
CA ALA A 203 10.82 -28.16 16.22
C ALA A 203 11.79 -28.66 17.31
N PRO A 204 11.35 -29.57 18.20
CA PRO A 204 12.23 -30.15 19.19
C PRO A 204 13.11 -31.23 18.56
N GLU A 205 14.33 -31.30 19.07
CA GLU A 205 15.41 -32.20 18.66
C GLU A 205 16.02 -32.84 19.91
N LEU A 206 16.24 -34.15 19.88
CA LEU A 206 16.80 -34.89 21.01
C LEU A 206 18.27 -35.16 20.71
N TRP A 207 19.14 -34.68 21.58
CA TRP A 207 20.60 -34.83 21.48
C TRP A 207 21.09 -35.74 22.58
N ILE A 208 21.73 -36.83 22.20
CA ILE A 208 22.25 -37.83 23.13
C ILE A 208 23.77 -37.80 23.06
N VAL A 209 24.41 -37.49 24.18
CA VAL A 209 25.87 -37.46 24.31
C VAL A 209 26.34 -38.85 24.73
N TYR A 210 27.27 -39.42 23.96
CA TYR A 210 27.90 -40.70 24.26
C TYR A 210 29.36 -40.53 24.62
N GLN A 211 29.80 -41.24 25.65
CA GLN A 211 31.19 -41.51 25.95
C GLN A 211 31.58 -42.84 25.32
N ILE A 212 32.65 -42.84 24.56
CA ILE A 212 33.00 -43.94 23.67
C ILE A 212 34.40 -44.42 24.03
N PRO A 213 34.54 -45.64 24.57
CA PRO A 213 35.82 -46.16 25.02
C PRO A 213 36.66 -46.65 23.84
N TYR A 214 37.89 -46.17 23.76
CA TYR A 214 38.91 -46.65 22.82
C TYR A 214 40.14 -47.12 23.57
N VAL A 215 40.91 -48.04 22.97
CA VAL A 215 42.19 -48.51 23.52
C VAL A 215 43.26 -48.38 22.44
N TYR A 216 44.42 -47.83 22.80
CA TYR A 216 45.56 -47.72 21.90
C TYR A 216 46.25 -49.07 21.66
N ASP A 217 46.66 -49.32 20.42
CA ASP A 217 47.33 -50.56 20.01
C ASP A 217 48.69 -50.80 20.68
N ASP A 218 49.42 -49.72 20.99
CA ASP A 218 50.81 -49.77 21.44
C ASP A 218 50.94 -49.88 22.97
N THR A 219 50.11 -49.16 23.73
CA THR A 219 50.20 -49.12 25.20
C THR A 219 49.06 -49.82 25.91
N TYR A 220 47.99 -50.20 25.19
CA TYR A 220 46.73 -50.66 25.79
C TYR A 220 46.10 -49.66 26.76
N GLU A 221 46.46 -48.39 26.67
CA GLU A 221 45.85 -47.31 27.44
C GLU A 221 44.44 -47.03 26.91
N GLN A 222 43.47 -47.00 27.81
CA GLN A 222 42.10 -46.64 27.49
C GLN A 222 41.93 -45.12 27.46
N ILE A 223 41.28 -44.64 26.42
CA ILE A 223 40.86 -43.25 26.25
C ILE A 223 39.35 -43.19 26.01
N TYR A 224 38.79 -41.99 26.15
CA TYR A 224 37.37 -41.75 25.92
C TYR A 224 37.18 -40.63 24.91
N ILE A 225 36.25 -40.85 23.99
CA ILE A 225 35.80 -39.86 23.03
C ILE A 225 34.33 -39.57 23.28
N TYR A 226 33.97 -38.31 23.24
CA TYR A 226 32.60 -37.84 23.36
C TYR A 226 32.05 -37.48 21.99
N ASP A 227 30.89 -38.00 21.65
CA ASP A 227 30.17 -37.65 20.42
C ASP A 227 28.67 -37.50 20.68
N VAL A 228 27.94 -36.94 19.72
CA VAL A 228 26.50 -36.69 19.82
C VAL A 228 25.75 -37.33 18.67
N VAL A 229 24.69 -38.06 19.02
CA VAL A 229 23.66 -38.46 18.06
C VAL A 229 22.44 -37.57 18.29
N SER A 230 21.96 -36.94 17.21
CA SER A 230 20.72 -36.18 17.24
C SER A 230 19.57 -36.93 16.58
N PHE A 231 18.35 -36.65 17.05
CA PHE A 231 17.11 -37.16 16.52
C PHE A 231 16.17 -35.98 16.29
N ASN A 232 15.77 -35.80 15.04
CA ASN A 232 15.10 -34.59 14.59
C ASN A 232 13.61 -34.85 14.39
N GLU A 233 12.87 -33.76 14.19
CA GLU A 233 11.45 -33.81 13.83
C GLU A 233 10.62 -34.62 14.83
N ILE A 234 10.88 -34.45 16.13
CA ILE A 234 10.12 -35.18 17.14
C ILE A 234 8.66 -34.75 17.05
N ALA A 235 7.78 -35.72 16.84
CA ALA A 235 6.36 -35.51 16.62
C ALA A 235 5.53 -36.61 17.29
N LYS A 236 4.24 -36.35 17.47
CA LYS A 236 3.29 -37.38 17.89
C LYS A 236 2.91 -38.24 16.69
N ASP A 237 2.93 -39.55 16.86
CA ASP A 237 2.41 -40.46 15.88
C ASP A 237 0.87 -40.48 15.86
N LYS A 238 0.28 -41.41 15.10
CA LYS A 238 -1.18 -41.57 15.01
C LYS A 238 -1.86 -42.04 16.31
N TYR A 239 -1.09 -42.56 17.27
CA TYR A 239 -1.57 -43.01 18.57
C TYR A 239 -1.31 -41.98 19.67
N GLY A 240 -0.52 -40.93 19.37
CA GLY A 240 -0.17 -39.87 20.30
C GLY A 240 1.17 -40.08 20.99
N ASP A 241 1.90 -41.14 20.64
CA ASP A 241 3.20 -41.47 21.20
C ASP A 241 4.30 -40.63 20.53
N PRO A 242 5.34 -40.21 21.26
CA PRO A 242 6.44 -39.47 20.68
C PRO A 242 7.23 -40.37 19.72
N THR A 243 7.59 -39.83 18.57
CA THR A 243 8.43 -40.47 17.54
C THR A 243 9.42 -39.46 17.02
N ALA A 244 10.60 -39.91 16.63
CA ALA A 244 11.63 -39.05 16.04
C ALA A 244 12.14 -39.65 14.74
N ASN A 245 12.53 -38.78 13.81
CA ASN A 245 13.23 -39.19 12.61
C ASN A 245 14.73 -39.35 12.91
N GLU A 246 15.28 -40.51 12.57
CA GLU A 246 16.70 -40.80 12.72
C GLU A 246 17.51 -39.88 11.79
N HIS A 247 18.17 -38.89 12.39
CA HIS A 247 19.06 -38.00 11.67
C HIS A 247 20.38 -37.89 12.42
N ALA A 248 21.27 -38.84 12.18
CA ALA A 248 22.59 -38.76 12.74
C ALA A 248 23.32 -37.51 12.23
N PHE A 249 23.73 -36.66 13.18
CA PHE A 249 24.59 -35.52 12.91
C PHE A 249 25.93 -36.01 12.36
N SER A 250 26.09 -36.06 11.04
CA SER A 250 27.39 -36.37 10.43
C SER A 250 28.22 -35.09 10.38
N ARG A 251 29.21 -34.93 11.27
CA ARG A 251 30.27 -33.94 11.03
C ARG A 251 30.95 -34.25 9.69
N SER A 252 31.15 -33.22 8.86
CA SER A 252 32.11 -33.32 7.75
C SER A 252 33.50 -33.59 8.37
N SER A 253 34.07 -34.73 8.00
CA SER A 253 35.27 -35.37 8.55
C SER A 253 36.57 -34.57 8.36
N ASN A 254 36.70 -33.39 8.97
CA ASN A 254 37.89 -32.55 8.76
C ASN A 254 39.07 -32.83 9.71
N THR A 255 38.90 -33.71 10.69
CA THR A 255 39.98 -34.18 11.56
C THR A 255 39.70 -35.64 11.86
N GLY A 256 40.70 -36.53 11.80
CA GLY A 256 40.51 -37.99 11.85
C GLY A 256 39.64 -38.56 12.98
N TRP A 257 39.27 -37.77 14.00
CA TRP A 257 38.31 -38.09 15.05
C TRP A 257 36.89 -37.60 14.70
N ARG A 258 35.92 -38.51 14.68
CA ARG A 258 34.49 -38.18 14.82
C ARG A 258 34.18 -38.09 16.33
N GLY A 259 34.45 -36.94 16.94
CA GLY A 259 34.20 -36.69 18.36
C GLY A 259 35.24 -35.81 19.06
N PHE A 260 35.15 -35.74 20.39
CA PHE A 260 35.88 -34.83 21.28
C PHE A 260 36.57 -35.59 22.41
N PHE A 261 37.78 -35.18 22.82
CA PHE A 261 38.45 -35.81 23.97
C PHE A 261 37.91 -35.33 25.31
N GLU A 262 37.38 -34.11 25.34
CA GLU A 262 36.79 -33.50 26.53
C GLU A 262 35.32 -33.21 26.28
N LYS A 263 34.50 -33.66 27.22
CA LYS A 263 33.07 -33.36 27.25
C LYS A 263 32.80 -31.85 27.23
N ASP A 264 33.61 -31.07 27.94
CA ASP A 264 33.49 -29.60 27.95
C ASP A 264 33.79 -28.96 26.59
N GLN A 265 34.66 -29.58 25.78
CA GLN A 265 34.91 -29.10 24.42
C GLN A 265 33.70 -29.37 23.52
N LEU A 266 33.08 -30.55 23.64
CA LEU A 266 31.82 -30.88 22.96
C LEU A 266 30.74 -29.82 23.29
N TYR A 267 30.56 -29.49 24.57
CA TYR A 267 29.63 -28.45 25.00
C TYR A 267 29.92 -27.10 24.36
N ARG A 268 31.19 -26.67 24.38
CA ARG A 268 31.56 -25.36 23.82
C ARG A 268 31.38 -25.28 22.31
N GLU A 269 31.70 -26.34 21.57
CA GLU A 269 31.62 -26.30 20.10
C GLU A 269 30.23 -26.60 19.57
N LEU A 270 29.52 -27.56 20.17
CA LEU A 270 28.22 -28.01 19.64
C LEU A 270 27.02 -27.45 20.40
N LEU A 271 27.13 -27.11 21.68
CA LEU A 271 25.96 -26.65 22.45
C LEU A 271 25.97 -25.12 22.63
N LEU A 272 27.14 -24.49 22.74
CA LEU A 272 27.24 -23.02 22.75
C LEU A 272 27.27 -22.40 21.35
N GLY A 273 27.52 -23.18 20.30
CA GLY A 273 27.51 -22.68 18.91
C GLY A 273 26.12 -22.37 18.35
N TYR A 274 25.06 -22.73 19.08
CA TYR A 274 23.66 -22.69 18.63
C TYR A 274 22.87 -21.64 19.41
N ASP A 275 23.21 -20.37 19.22
CA ASP A 275 22.52 -19.23 19.84
C ASP A 275 21.00 -19.20 19.55
N ASP A 276 20.57 -19.85 18.47
CA ASP A 276 19.17 -19.93 18.05
C ASP A 276 18.38 -21.05 18.73
N TYR A 277 18.95 -21.78 19.69
CA TYR A 277 18.27 -22.90 20.35
C TYR A 277 18.00 -22.60 21.83
N GLU A 278 16.88 -23.13 22.32
CA GLU A 278 16.61 -23.30 23.75
C GLU A 278 17.01 -24.73 24.13
N ILE A 279 17.93 -24.87 25.08
CA ILE A 279 18.54 -26.15 25.46
C ILE A 279 18.02 -26.55 26.84
N MET A 280 17.42 -27.72 26.94
CA MET A 280 16.89 -28.29 28.18
C MET A 280 17.60 -29.61 28.49
N PRO A 281 18.38 -29.71 29.57
CA PRO A 281 18.93 -30.99 30.03
C PRO A 281 17.79 -31.91 30.50
N ILE A 282 17.90 -33.20 30.18
CA ILE A 282 16.97 -34.24 30.65
C ILE A 282 17.68 -35.09 31.71
N ASP A 283 17.31 -34.92 32.98
CA ASP A 283 17.92 -35.63 34.11
C ASP A 283 17.23 -36.97 34.46
N THR A 284 16.07 -37.26 33.86
CA THR A 284 15.19 -38.37 34.27
C THR A 284 15.83 -39.76 34.16
N LEU A 285 16.75 -39.97 33.22
CA LEU A 285 17.43 -41.27 33.05
C LEU A 285 18.53 -41.54 34.09
N LYS A 286 19.10 -40.51 34.72
CA LYS A 286 20.21 -40.69 35.69
C LYS A 286 19.76 -41.32 37.01
N GLY A 287 18.46 -41.31 37.31
CA GLY A 287 17.90 -41.85 38.57
C GLY A 287 17.60 -43.35 38.58
N GLY A 288 17.79 -44.05 37.46
CA GLY A 288 17.44 -45.49 37.33
C GLY A 288 18.57 -46.47 37.64
N ALA A 289 19.83 -46.03 37.66
CA ALA A 289 20.99 -46.92 37.80
C ALA A 289 21.34 -47.31 39.25
N ASP A 290 20.73 -46.66 40.25
CA ASP A 290 20.97 -46.92 41.68
C ASP A 290 19.82 -47.70 42.37
N LYS A 291 18.97 -48.41 41.62
CA LYS A 291 17.92 -49.29 42.18
C LYS A 291 18.01 -50.73 41.69
#